data_AF-A0A538T2H4-F1
#
_entry.id   AF-A0A538T2H4-F1
#
_cell.length_a   1.000
_cell.length_b   1.000
_cell.length_c   1.000
_cell.angle_alpha   90.00
_cell.angle_beta   90.00
_cell.angle_gamma   90.00
#
_symmetry.space_group_name_H-M   'P 1'
#
loop_
_entity.id
_entity.type
_entity.pdbx_description
1 polymer ?
#
loop_
_entity_poly.entity_id
_entity_poly.type
_entity_poly.pdbx_seq_one_letter_code
_entity_poly.pdbx_strand_id
1 'polypeptide(L)'
;MTADKVTGVDTTLSHDEKEREGNPGECASKCARKANDALEDERDRHDDNLEDCRGNPACISAENARYQAAVNQIQEDRKHCIDGCHHQGGGRGRGHDH
;
A
#
# COMPACT_ATOMS: atom_id res chain seq x y z
N MET A 1 43.67 15.16 28.74
CA MET A 1 42.23 15.06 28.47
C MET A 1 42.05 14.94 26.97
N THR A 2 41.83 13.71 26.47
CA THR A 2 41.36 13.43 25.11
C THR A 2 40.63 12.09 25.17
N ALA A 3 39.35 12.16 25.58
CA ALA A 3 38.32 11.33 24.98
C ALA A 3 38.02 12.00 23.62
N ASP A 4 37.78 11.31 22.51
CA ASP A 4 36.87 10.19 22.34
C ASP A 4 37.43 9.20 21.32
N LYS A 5 37.42 7.92 21.69
CA LYS A 5 37.47 6.82 20.73
C LYS A 5 36.10 6.82 20.03
N VAL A 6 36.08 7.20 18.76
CA VAL A 6 34.97 6.87 17.86
C VAL A 6 34.82 5.35 17.89
N THR A 7 33.84 4.88 18.65
CA THR A 7 33.36 3.51 18.55
C THR A 7 32.76 3.39 17.17
N GLY A 8 33.48 2.72 16.28
CA GLY A 8 32.90 2.14 15.08
C GLY A 8 31.72 1.30 15.54
N VAL A 9 30.52 1.83 15.30
CA VAL A 9 29.31 1.03 15.32
C VAL A 9 29.40 0.17 14.08
N ASP A 10 29.82 -1.06 14.29
CA ASP A 10 29.49 -2.20 13.45
C ASP A 10 27.95 -2.25 13.35
N THR A 11 27.38 -1.54 12.39
CA THR A 11 26.02 -1.79 11.90
C THR A 11 26.05 -3.03 11.00
N THR A 12 26.54 -4.16 11.50
CA THR A 12 26.17 -5.46 10.94
C THR A 12 24.82 -5.80 11.52
N LEU A 13 23.77 -5.39 10.81
CA LEU A 13 22.47 -6.06 10.64
C LEU A 13 21.40 -5.03 10.25
N SER A 14 21.41 -4.66 8.99
CA SER A 14 20.18 -4.53 8.22
C SER A 14 20.54 -4.86 6.78
N HIS A 15 20.49 -6.15 6.47
CA HIS A 15 20.46 -6.67 5.10
C HIS A 15 19.13 -6.26 4.43
N ASP A 16 18.83 -4.97 4.33
CA ASP A 16 17.54 -4.48 3.81
C ASP A 16 17.69 -3.41 2.71
N GLU A 17 18.88 -3.29 2.12
CA GLU A 17 19.16 -2.31 1.06
C GLU A 17 19.66 -2.95 -0.24
N LYS A 18 19.31 -4.22 -0.49
CA LYS A 18 19.58 -4.86 -1.78
C LYS A 18 18.27 -5.29 -2.42
N GLU A 19 17.68 -4.34 -3.13
CA GLU A 19 16.92 -4.54 -4.38
C GLU A 19 16.42 -5.97 -4.57
N ARG A 20 15.34 -6.35 -3.87
CA ARG A 20 14.61 -7.56 -4.22
C ARG A 20 13.69 -7.22 -5.39
N GLU A 21 14.30 -7.08 -6.55
CA GLU A 21 13.60 -7.11 -7.83
C GLU A 21 12.69 -8.35 -7.85
N GLY A 22 11.38 -8.09 -7.92
CA GLY A 22 10.45 -8.96 -8.62
C GLY A 22 10.11 -10.31 -7.97
N ASN A 23 9.76 -10.35 -6.68
CA ASN A 23 8.94 -11.48 -6.22
C ASN A 23 7.45 -11.11 -6.38
N PRO A 24 6.68 -11.78 -7.28
CA PRO A 24 5.28 -11.45 -7.51
C PRO A 24 4.43 -11.51 -6.23
N GLY A 25 4.81 -12.36 -5.27
CA GLY A 25 4.16 -12.41 -3.95
C GLY A 25 4.36 -11.14 -3.10
N GLU A 26 5.51 -10.48 -3.22
CA GLU A 26 5.79 -9.24 -2.49
C GLU A 26 5.06 -8.05 -3.12
N CYS A 27 4.97 -8.03 -4.45
CA CYS A 27 4.21 -7.02 -5.19
C CYS A 27 2.70 -7.11 -4.89
N ALA A 28 2.12 -8.31 -4.96
CA ALA A 28 0.73 -8.54 -4.60
C ALA A 28 0.44 -8.20 -3.12
N SER A 29 1.37 -8.51 -2.22
CA SER A 29 1.27 -8.15 -0.80
C SER A 29 1.31 -6.65 -0.57
N LYS A 30 2.17 -5.91 -1.29
CA LYS A 30 2.20 -4.44 -1.27
C LYS A 30 0.89 -3.82 -1.79
N CYS A 31 0.34 -4.35 -2.88
CA CYS A 31 -0.98 -3.94 -3.40
C CYS A 31 -2.10 -4.19 -2.37
N ALA A 32 -2.09 -5.36 -1.72
CA ALA A 32 -3.08 -5.68 -0.70
C ALA A 32 -2.99 -4.77 0.52
N ARG A 33 -1.77 -4.48 1.00
CA ARG A 33 -1.56 -3.52 2.12
C ARG A 33 -2.13 -2.15 1.78
N LYS A 34 -1.70 -1.56 0.65
CA LYS A 34 -2.21 -0.26 0.19
C LYS A 34 -3.74 -0.19 0.08
N ALA A 35 -4.35 -1.26 -0.41
CA ALA A 35 -5.81 -1.34 -0.50
C ALA A 35 -6.47 -1.42 0.87
N ASN A 36 -5.88 -2.16 1.83
CA ASN A 36 -6.38 -2.21 3.20
C ASN A 36 -6.22 -0.85 3.89
N ASP A 37 -5.04 -0.21 3.80
CA ASP A 37 -4.82 1.15 4.34
C ASP A 37 -5.87 2.13 3.79
N ALA A 38 -6.11 2.11 2.48
CA ALA A 38 -7.12 2.95 1.85
C ALA A 38 -8.55 2.62 2.30
N LEU A 39 -8.87 1.34 2.56
CA LEU A 39 -10.17 0.93 3.10
C LEU A 39 -10.36 1.38 4.55
N GLU A 40 -9.30 1.37 5.36
CA GLU A 40 -9.34 1.87 6.74
C GLU A 40 -9.55 3.37 6.76
N ASP A 41 -8.76 4.13 5.99
CA ASP A 41 -8.95 5.58 5.83
C ASP A 41 -10.37 5.92 5.33
N GLU A 42 -10.91 5.08 4.44
CA GLU A 42 -12.23 5.27 3.86
C GLU A 42 -13.36 4.96 4.83
N ARG A 43 -13.19 3.92 5.66
CA ARG A 43 -14.12 3.59 6.75
C ARG A 43 -14.16 4.70 7.79
N ASP A 44 -13.00 5.21 8.19
CA ASP A 44 -12.93 6.25 9.21
C ASP A 44 -13.62 7.53 8.71
N ARG A 45 -13.41 7.92 7.44
CA ARG A 45 -14.16 9.02 6.80
C ARG A 45 -15.67 8.74 6.71
N HIS A 46 -16.06 7.50 6.44
CA HIS A 46 -17.47 7.12 6.37
C HIS A 46 -18.15 7.30 7.73
N ASP A 47 -17.50 6.84 8.80
CA ASP A 47 -18.01 6.99 10.17
C ASP A 47 -18.11 8.48 10.56
N ASP A 48 -17.08 9.29 10.30
CA ASP A 48 -17.12 10.75 10.54
C ASP A 48 -18.30 11.42 9.80
N ASN A 49 -18.51 11.07 8.53
CA ASN A 49 -19.60 11.62 7.73
C ASN A 49 -20.98 11.17 8.24
N LEU A 50 -21.10 9.93 8.74
CA LEU A 50 -22.34 9.43 9.35
C LEU A 50 -22.65 10.17 10.66
N GLU A 51 -21.65 10.48 11.47
CA GLU A 51 -21.81 11.32 12.66
C GLU A 51 -22.28 12.74 12.28
N ASP A 52 -21.67 13.35 11.26
CA ASP A 52 -22.06 14.66 10.73
C ASP A 52 -23.48 14.70 10.15
N CYS A 53 -23.96 13.58 9.60
CA CYS A 53 -25.34 13.46 9.13
C CYS A 53 -26.38 13.57 10.26
N ARG A 54 -26.00 13.40 11.53
CA ARG A 54 -26.88 13.53 12.71
C ARG A 54 -28.21 12.78 12.59
N GLY A 55 -28.19 11.60 11.98
CA GLY A 55 -29.39 10.77 11.78
C GLY A 55 -30.28 11.19 10.60
N ASN A 56 -29.88 12.14 9.76
CA ASN A 56 -30.64 12.50 8.57
C ASN A 56 -30.61 11.35 7.53
N PRO A 57 -31.75 10.74 7.20
CA PRO A 57 -31.79 9.55 6.34
C PRO A 57 -31.34 9.83 4.91
N ALA A 58 -31.58 11.04 4.37
CA ALA A 58 -31.12 11.39 3.03
C ALA A 58 -29.60 11.55 2.98
N CYS A 59 -29.01 12.14 4.02
CA CYS A 59 -27.56 12.28 4.17
C CYS A 59 -26.89 10.91 4.33
N ILE A 60 -27.41 10.06 5.23
CA ILE A 60 -26.92 8.69 5.45
C ILE A 60 -27.00 7.86 4.17
N SER A 61 -28.10 7.96 3.41
CA SER A 61 -28.24 7.25 2.14
C SER A 61 -27.22 7.72 1.10
N ALA A 62 -26.97 9.04 1.02
CA ALA A 62 -25.98 9.60 0.10
C ALA A 62 -24.56 9.18 0.48
N GLU A 63 -24.23 9.23 1.77
CA GLU A 63 -22.92 8.83 2.27
C GLU A 63 -22.67 7.33 2.06
N ASN A 64 -23.67 6.47 2.29
CA ASN A 64 -23.55 5.04 1.99
C ASN A 64 -23.27 4.78 0.50
N ALA A 65 -23.93 5.48 -0.42
CA ALA A 65 -23.68 5.35 -1.85
C ALA A 65 -22.25 5.79 -2.21
N ARG A 66 -21.78 6.87 -1.58
CA ARG A 66 -20.44 7.44 -1.76
C ARG A 66 -19.35 6.52 -1.21
N TYR A 67 -19.56 5.92 -0.03
CA TYR A 67 -18.68 4.91 0.56
C TYR A 67 -18.61 3.65 -0.33
N GLN A 68 -19.76 3.14 -0.81
CA GLN A 68 -19.77 1.98 -1.72
C GLN A 68 -19.00 2.26 -3.02
N ALA A 69 -19.16 3.46 -3.60
CA ALA A 69 -18.40 3.85 -4.79
C ALA A 69 -16.88 3.89 -4.51
N ALA A 70 -16.47 4.42 -3.36
CA ALA A 70 -15.07 4.46 -2.96
C ALA A 70 -14.49 3.06 -2.70
N VAL A 71 -15.22 2.19 -2.00
CA VAL A 71 -14.83 0.79 -1.78
C VAL A 71 -14.65 0.05 -3.10
N ASN A 72 -15.57 0.24 -4.06
CA ASN A 72 -15.44 -0.34 -5.40
C ASN A 72 -14.18 0.16 -6.11
N GLN A 73 -13.91 1.47 -6.08
CA GLN A 73 -12.71 2.04 -6.68
C GLN A 73 -11.43 1.47 -6.05
N ILE A 74 -11.36 1.37 -4.72
CA ILE A 74 -10.20 0.81 -4.01
C ILE A 74 -9.97 -0.66 -4.41
N GLN A 75 -11.06 -1.43 -4.59
CA GLN A 75 -10.96 -2.81 -5.05
C GLN A 75 -10.51 -2.90 -6.52
N GLU A 76 -10.95 -2.00 -7.39
CA GLU A 76 -10.47 -1.91 -8.77
C GLU A 76 -8.99 -1.52 -8.84
N ASP A 77 -8.58 -0.53 -8.05
CA ASP A 77 -7.18 -0.12 -7.95
C ASP A 77 -6.30 -1.27 -7.43
N ARG A 78 -6.79 -2.05 -6.47
CA ARG A 78 -6.13 -3.27 -5.99
C ARG A 78 -5.96 -4.29 -7.13
N LYS A 79 -7.00 -4.54 -7.93
CA LYS A 79 -6.94 -5.46 -9.07
C LYS A 79 -5.93 -4.96 -10.10
N HIS A 80 -6.02 -3.70 -10.51
CA HIS A 80 -5.06 -3.09 -11.45
C HIS A 80 -3.61 -3.15 -10.94
N CYS A 81 -3.40 -2.94 -9.63
CA CYS A 81 -2.09 -3.07 -9.01
C CYS A 81 -1.56 -4.52 -9.13
N ILE A 82 -2.39 -5.52 -8.81
CA ILE A 82 -2.02 -6.94 -8.91
C ILE A 82 -1.79 -7.36 -10.38
N ASP A 83 -2.63 -6.92 -11.31
CA ASP A 83 -2.43 -7.14 -12.75
C ASP A 83 -1.10 -6.54 -13.23
N GLY A 84 -0.75 -5.34 -12.77
CA GLY A 84 0.54 -4.71 -13.03
C GLY A 84 1.72 -5.50 -12.45
N CYS A 85 1.53 -6.17 -11.30
CA CYS A 85 2.52 -7.09 -10.74
C CYS A 85 2.72 -8.34 -11.59
N HIS A 86 1.63 -8.92 -12.13
CA HIS A 86 1.70 -10.10 -12.99
C HIS A 86 2.35 -9.82 -14.35
N HIS A 87 2.10 -8.63 -14.93
CA HIS A 87 2.72 -8.23 -16.19
C HIS A 87 4.22 -7.90 -16.06
N GLN A 88 4.69 -7.41 -14.90
CA GLN A 88 6.12 -7.16 -14.68
C GLN A 88 6.97 -8.42 -14.47
N GLY A 89 6.36 -9.57 -14.14
CA GLY A 89 7.06 -10.85 -14.05
C GLY A 89 7.34 -11.54 -15.38
N GLY A 90 6.87 -10.97 -16.51
CA GLY A 90 6.81 -11.63 -17.81
C GLY A 90 8.02 -11.49 -18.75
N GLY A 91 9.06 -10.72 -18.42
CA GLY A 91 10.21 -10.67 -19.32
C GLY A 91 11.34 -9.72 -18.97
N ARG A 92 12.46 -10.29 -18.52
CA ARG A 92 13.80 -9.88 -18.95
C ARG A 92 14.62 -11.11 -19.32
N GLY A 93 14.25 -11.74 -20.42
CA GLY A 93 15.24 -12.42 -21.24
C GLY A 93 15.85 -11.38 -22.19
N ARG A 94 17.10 -10.95 -21.91
CA ARG A 94 18.19 -10.63 -22.86
C ARG A 94 19.28 -9.80 -22.21
N GLY A 95 20.53 -10.27 -22.34
CA GLY A 95 21.72 -9.41 -22.39
C GLY A 95 22.80 -9.69 -21.35
N HIS A 96 23.36 -10.90 -21.28
CA HIS A 96 24.72 -11.10 -20.75
C HIS A 96 25.66 -11.31 -21.94
N ASP A 97 26.00 -10.20 -22.59
CA ASP A 97 27.23 -10.05 -23.36
C ASP A 97 28.12 -9.16 -22.49
N HIS A 98 29.22 -9.72 -21.96
CA HIS A 98 30.52 -9.12 -21.63
C HIS A 98 31.48 -10.28 -21.32
#